data_AF-A0A2Z5ENA2-F1
#
_entry.id   AF-A0A2Z5ENA2-F1
#
_cell.length_a   1.000
_cell.length_b   1.000
_cell.length_c   1.000
_cell.angle_alpha   90.00
_cell.angle_beta   90.00
_cell.angle_gamma   90.00
#
_symmetry.space_group_name_H-M   'P 1'
#
loop_
_entity.id
_entity.type
_entity.pdbx_description
1 polymer ?
#
loop_
_entity_poly.entity_id
_entity_poly.type
_entity_poly.pdbx_seq_one_letter_code
_entity_poly.pdbx_strand_id
1 'polypeptide(L)'
;MTRNNDLDPALAAKPPPVTKVATQQLIDDVLAAYPAKALKFRNKHVKPNDPTATDKECEVKSNIKSRPGVMTQRGCAYAGSKGVVWGPVKDMVHLSDG
;
A
#
# COMPACT_ATOMS: atom_id res chain seq x y z
N MET A 1 27.41 -5.33 -1.10
CA MET A 1 27.36 -4.59 0.18
C MET A 1 25.99 -3.95 0.22
N THR A 2 24.96 -4.50 0.87
CA THR A 2 24.86 -5.02 2.24
C THR A 2 24.30 -6.45 2.28
N ARG A 3 25.00 -7.32 3.02
CA ARG A 3 24.57 -8.68 3.41
C ARG A 3 23.82 -8.56 4.74
N ASN A 4 22.59 -8.05 4.72
CA ASN A 4 21.69 -8.05 5.88
C ASN A 4 20.25 -8.35 5.39
N ASN A 5 20.09 -9.48 4.71
CA ASN A 5 18.77 -10.12 4.50
C ASN A 5 18.57 -11.23 5.53
N ASP A 6 19.09 -11.03 6.74
CA ASP A 6 18.65 -11.80 7.89
C ASP A 6 17.27 -11.24 8.26
N LEU A 7 16.26 -11.74 7.55
CA LEU A 7 14.88 -11.69 8.01
C LEU A 7 14.91 -12.26 9.43
N ASP A 8 14.57 -11.43 10.43
CA ASP A 8 14.41 -11.89 11.81
C ASP A 8 13.57 -13.19 11.78
N PRO A 9 14.03 -14.32 12.35
CA PRO A 9 13.29 -15.58 12.29
C PRO A 9 11.94 -15.52 13.05
N ALA A 10 11.71 -14.45 13.84
CA ALA A 10 10.42 -14.12 14.44
C ALA A 10 9.43 -13.43 13.46
N LEU A 11 9.95 -12.90 12.33
CA LEU A 11 9.21 -12.30 11.21
C LEU A 11 9.06 -13.27 10.03
N ALA A 12 9.44 -14.54 10.20
CA ALA A 12 9.07 -15.61 9.29
C ALA A 12 7.55 -15.69 9.21
N ALA A 13 7.02 -15.67 7.99
CA ALA A 13 5.60 -15.54 7.67
C ALA A 13 4.72 -16.50 8.50
N LYS A 14 4.09 -15.98 9.57
CA LYS A 14 2.90 -16.61 10.13
C LYS A 14 1.87 -16.71 8.98
N PRO A 15 1.21 -17.86 8.79
CA PRO A 15 0.19 -18.00 7.76
C PRO A 15 -0.86 -16.89 7.92
N PRO A 16 -1.40 -16.33 6.83
CA PRO A 16 -2.37 -15.23 6.91
C PRO A 16 -3.51 -15.66 7.83
N PRO A 17 -3.91 -14.84 8.81
CA PRO A 17 -5.01 -15.18 9.70
C PRO A 17 -6.28 -15.43 8.88
N VAL A 18 -6.85 -16.61 9.07
CA VAL A 18 -8.00 -17.12 8.29
C VAL A 18 -9.32 -16.48 8.77
N THR A 19 -9.31 -15.78 9.91
CA THR A 19 -10.49 -15.19 10.54
C THR A 19 -10.41 -13.66 10.62
N LYS A 20 -11.53 -12.98 10.34
CA LYS A 20 -11.65 -11.50 10.34
C LYS A 20 -11.13 -10.85 11.63
N VAL A 21 -11.38 -11.51 12.77
CA VAL A 21 -10.98 -11.04 14.10
C VAL A 21 -9.45 -11.03 14.25
N ALA A 22 -8.77 -12.07 13.78
CA ALA A 22 -7.32 -12.13 13.83
C ALA A 22 -6.68 -11.14 12.85
N THR A 23 -7.31 -10.88 11.69
CA THR A 23 -6.86 -9.83 10.77
C THR A 23 -6.98 -8.43 11.38
N GLN A 24 -8.06 -8.16 12.11
CA GLN A 24 -8.24 -6.86 12.78
C GLN A 24 -7.18 -6.63 13.87
N GLN A 25 -6.85 -7.66 14.66
CA GLN A 25 -5.79 -7.58 15.66
C GLN A 25 -4.42 -7.26 15.05
N LEU A 26 -4.07 -7.90 13.93
CA LEU A 26 -2.83 -7.58 13.22
C LEU A 26 -2.81 -6.15 12.67
N ILE A 27 -3.95 -5.64 12.21
CA ILE A 27 -4.06 -4.25 11.75
C ILE A 27 -3.79 -3.29 12.91
N ASP A 28 -4.36 -3.56 14.08
CA ASP A 28 -4.20 -2.71 15.26
C ASP A 28 -2.75 -2.72 15.78
N ASP A 29 -2.11 -3.91 15.81
CA ASP A 29 -0.69 -4.07 16.18
C ASP A 29 0.23 -3.24 15.27
N VAL A 30 -0.02 -3.30 13.95
CA VAL A 30 0.76 -2.53 12.97
C VAL A 30 0.47 -1.03 13.07
N LEU A 31 -0.77 -0.64 13.40
CA LEU A 31 -1.15 0.76 13.55
C LEU A 31 -0.57 1.41 14.81
N ALA A 32 -0.28 0.64 15.86
CA ALA A 32 0.32 1.12 17.10
C ALA A 32 1.73 1.74 16.91
N ALA A 33 2.48 1.30 15.90
CA ALA A 33 3.80 1.84 15.58
C ALA A 33 3.76 3.25 14.95
N TYR A 34 2.60 3.74 14.52
CA TYR A 34 2.49 5.02 13.82
C TYR A 34 2.21 6.20 14.77
N PRO A 35 2.73 7.40 14.46
CA PRO A 35 2.37 8.61 15.21
C PRO A 35 0.88 8.94 15.03
N ALA A 36 0.27 9.58 16.03
CA ALA A 36 -1.18 9.85 16.11
C ALA A 36 -1.78 10.53 14.85
N LYS A 37 -1.01 11.37 14.15
CA LYS A 37 -1.43 11.96 12.87
C LYS A 37 -1.53 10.92 11.76
N ALA A 38 -0.51 10.08 11.59
CA ALA A 38 -0.47 9.05 10.54
C ALA A 38 -1.47 7.93 10.81
N LEU A 39 -1.64 7.53 12.07
CA LEU A 39 -2.58 6.50 12.51
C LEU A 39 -4.01 6.82 12.06
N LYS A 40 -4.52 8.03 12.34
CA LYS A 40 -5.88 8.46 11.95
C LYS A 40 -6.15 8.39 10.44
N PHE A 41 -5.12 8.53 9.61
CA PHE A 41 -5.25 8.42 8.17
C PHE A 41 -5.07 6.99 7.69
N ARG A 42 -4.09 6.23 8.21
CA ARG A 42 -3.83 4.84 7.81
C ARG A 42 -4.97 3.90 8.20
N ASN A 43 -5.63 4.15 9.33
CA ASN A 43 -6.82 3.39 9.74
C ASN A 43 -7.97 3.47 8.71
N LYS A 44 -8.06 4.57 7.94
CA LYS A 44 -9.06 4.71 6.87
C LYS A 44 -8.72 3.93 5.58
N HIS A 45 -7.50 3.41 5.48
CA HIS A 45 -6.97 2.75 4.29
C HIS A 45 -6.80 1.22 4.46
N VAL A 46 -7.05 0.67 5.65
CA VAL A 46 -6.80 -0.75 5.96
C VAL A 46 -8.00 -1.30 6.72
N LYS A 47 -8.65 -2.32 6.17
CA LYS A 47 -9.77 -3.04 6.79
C LYS A 47 -9.75 -4.51 6.38
N PRO A 48 -10.24 -5.43 7.23
CA PRO A 48 -10.45 -6.82 6.84
C PRO A 48 -11.51 -6.91 5.73
N ASN A 49 -11.31 -7.83 4.79
CA ASN A 49 -12.21 -8.00 3.65
C ASN A 49 -13.45 -8.83 4.03
N ASP A 50 -14.62 -8.37 3.59
CA ASP A 50 -15.90 -9.02 3.81
C ASP A 50 -16.47 -9.57 2.48
N PRO A 51 -16.33 -10.90 2.22
CA PRO A 51 -16.65 -11.49 0.91
C PRO A 51 -18.16 -11.56 0.60
N THR A 52 -19.02 -11.26 1.58
CA THR A 52 -20.49 -11.27 1.44
C THR A 52 -21.07 -10.00 0.84
N ALA A 53 -20.24 -8.99 0.54
CA ALA A 53 -20.57 -7.82 -0.29
C ALA A 53 -21.89 -7.09 0.07
N THR A 54 -22.27 -7.07 1.35
CA THR A 54 -23.41 -6.27 1.85
C THR A 54 -23.02 -4.80 2.06
N ASP A 55 -21.72 -4.52 2.11
CA ASP A 55 -21.19 -3.18 2.34
C ASP A 55 -21.19 -2.40 1.02
N LYS A 56 -22.34 -1.76 0.78
CA LYS A 56 -22.53 -0.75 -0.24
C LYS A 56 -21.49 0.36 0.00
N GLU A 57 -20.65 0.60 -0.99
CA GLU A 57 -19.76 1.77 -1.10
C GLU A 57 -18.51 1.79 -0.19
N CYS A 58 -17.35 1.55 -0.79
CA CYS A 58 -16.11 2.30 -0.51
C CYS A 58 -15.71 2.48 0.97
N GLU A 59 -15.74 1.42 1.78
CA GLU A 59 -15.39 1.54 3.20
C GLU A 59 -13.90 1.92 3.43
N VAL A 60 -13.05 1.63 2.44
CA VAL A 60 -11.62 1.97 2.40
C VAL A 60 -11.44 3.24 1.56
N LYS A 61 -10.90 4.29 2.18
CA LYS A 61 -10.57 5.52 1.45
C LYS A 61 -9.35 5.28 0.57
N SER A 62 -9.52 5.44 -0.74
CA SER A 62 -8.46 5.30 -1.74
C SER A 62 -8.21 6.64 -2.46
N ASN A 63 -7.18 6.71 -3.31
CA ASN A 63 -6.82 7.90 -4.10
C ASN A 63 -6.59 9.20 -3.30
N ILE A 64 -6.12 9.10 -2.06
CA ILE A 64 -5.70 10.26 -1.25
C ILE A 64 -4.18 10.40 -1.29
N LYS A 65 -3.66 11.63 -1.16
CA LYS A 65 -2.22 11.94 -1.11
C LYS A 65 -1.49 11.07 -0.07
N SER A 66 -0.37 10.47 -0.49
CA SER A 66 0.54 9.76 0.42
C SER A 66 1.12 10.73 1.46
N ARG A 67 1.41 10.21 2.66
CA ARG A 67 2.06 11.00 3.71
C ARG A 67 3.58 11.01 3.51
N PRO A 68 4.26 12.11 3.84
CA PRO A 68 5.70 12.16 3.77
C PRO A 68 6.32 11.15 4.75
N GLY A 69 7.40 10.48 4.34
CA GLY A 69 8.18 9.59 5.21
C GLY A 69 7.60 8.19 5.45
N VAL A 70 6.50 7.79 4.80
CA VAL A 70 5.86 6.46 4.99
C VAL A 70 6.31 5.40 3.98
N MET A 71 7.42 5.62 3.27
CA MET A 71 7.96 4.75 2.21
C MET A 71 6.86 4.18 1.29
N THR A 72 6.09 5.08 0.65
CA THR A 72 4.99 4.69 -0.23
C THR A 72 5.52 4.02 -1.51
N GLN A 73 4.88 2.93 -1.92
CA GLN A 73 5.19 2.21 -3.17
C GLN A 73 4.62 2.91 -4.43
N ARG A 74 4.22 4.18 -4.33
CA ARG A 74 3.60 4.91 -5.45
C ARG A 74 4.66 5.57 -6.33
N GLY A 75 4.40 5.58 -7.64
CA GLY A 75 5.13 6.38 -8.61
C GLY A 75 4.61 7.82 -8.73
N CYS A 76 5.00 8.48 -9.82
CA CYS A 76 4.56 9.82 -10.18
C CYS A 76 3.67 9.81 -11.44
N ALA A 77 3.01 10.94 -11.73
CA ALA A 77 2.19 11.08 -12.93
C ALA A 77 2.98 10.84 -14.23
N TYR A 78 4.26 11.22 -14.27
CA TYR A 78 5.16 10.97 -15.40
C TYR A 78 5.38 9.47 -15.65
N ALA A 79 5.57 8.68 -14.58
CA ALA A 79 5.67 7.22 -14.71
C ALA A 79 4.37 6.63 -15.28
N GLY A 80 3.21 7.16 -14.88
CA GLY A 80 1.91 6.75 -15.40
C GLY A 80 1.68 7.12 -16.88
N SER A 81 2.00 8.34 -17.28
CA SER A 81 1.79 8.79 -18.66
C SER A 81 2.83 8.19 -19.59
N LYS A 82 4.12 8.48 -19.37
CA LYS A 82 5.21 8.12 -20.27
C LYS A 82 5.60 6.65 -20.15
N GLY A 83 5.60 6.10 -18.95
CA GLY A 83 6.01 4.71 -18.72
C GLY A 83 4.93 3.68 -19.06
N VAL A 84 3.65 3.98 -18.79
CA VAL A 84 2.57 2.99 -18.91
C VAL A 84 1.73 3.21 -20.17
N VAL A 85 1.24 4.43 -20.42
CA VAL A 85 0.29 4.67 -21.53
C VAL A 85 1.01 4.96 -22.85
N TRP A 86 1.96 5.90 -22.84
CA TRP A 86 2.68 6.32 -24.04
C TRP A 86 3.86 5.42 -24.38
N GLY A 87 4.53 4.83 -23.39
CA GLY A 87 5.70 3.97 -23.57
C GLY A 87 5.51 2.80 -24.56
N PRO A 88 4.36 2.09 -24.55
CA PRO A 88 4.11 1.02 -25.51
C PRO A 88 3.89 1.45 -26.97
N VAL A 89 3.79 2.75 -27.25
CA VAL A 89 3.57 3.26 -28.61
C VAL A 89 4.91 3.26 -29.37
N LYS A 90 5.15 2.20 -30.15
CA LYS A 90 6.41 1.92 -30.86
C LYS A 90 6.75 2.87 -32.02
N ASP A 91 5.74 3.51 -32.63
CA ASP A 91 5.91 4.30 -33.87
C ASP A 91 6.00 5.82 -33.58
N MET A 92 6.28 6.20 -32.34
CA MET A 92 6.46 7.59 -31.91
C MET A 92 7.71 7.71 -31.02
N VAL A 93 8.40 8.85 -31.12
CA VAL A 93 9.51 9.18 -30.22
C VAL A 93 8.98 9.92 -29.00
N HIS A 94 9.06 9.30 -27.82
CA HIS A 94 8.63 9.91 -26.56
C HIS A 94 9.79 10.66 -25.90
N LEU A 95 9.93 11.95 -26.19
CA LEU A 95 10.95 12.78 -25.56
C LEU A 95 10.59 13.04 -24.09
N SER A 96 11.54 12.75 -23.19
CA SER A 96 11.43 13.12 -21.78
C SER A 96 12.01 14.50 -21.56
N ASP A 97 11.15 15.51 -21.63
CA ASP A 97 11.51 16.88 -21.30
C ASP A 97 11.40 17.10 -19.78
N GLY A 98 12.41 17.74 -19.21
CA GLY A 98 12.69 17.77 -17.77
C GLY A 98 12.72 19.16 -17.18
#